data_AF-A0A2N5KDI0-F1
#
_entry.id   AF-A0A2N5KDI0-F1
#
_cell.length_a   1.000
_cell.length_b   1.000
_cell.length_c   1.000
_cell.angle_alpha   90.00
_cell.angle_beta   90.00
_cell.angle_gamma   90.00
#
_symmetry.space_group_name_H-M   'P 1'
#
loop_
_entity.id
_entity.type
_entity.pdbx_description
1 polymer ?
#
loop_
_entity_poly.entity_id
_entity_poly.type
_entity_poly.pdbx_seq_one_letter_code
_entity_poly.pdbx_strand_id
1 'polypeptide(L)'
;MSETQEGQTEVHLALMKQGEAPIQWAWWNNTPECFDEPIIVVESNEGDAYIALGFERAVWASSNVGDNRACFHLFPSFGRIEPGHSSTTSGALYLGRGTADSVRRRFLQEFPVVSSSFRGAWLT
;
A
#
# COMPACT_ATOMS: atom_id res chain seq x y z
N MET A 1 -1.08 -20.92 5.14
CA MET A 1 -2.38 -21.04 4.46
C MET A 1 -3.43 -20.60 5.47
N SER A 2 -4.25 -19.60 5.18
CA SER A 2 -5.20 -19.01 6.14
C SER A 2 -6.35 -19.99 6.44
N GLU A 3 -6.71 -20.12 7.71
CA GLU A 3 -7.68 -21.10 8.23
C GLU A 3 -9.06 -20.48 8.51
N THR A 4 -9.66 -19.79 7.53
CA THR A 4 -11.07 -19.39 7.62
C THR A 4 -11.83 -19.75 6.35
N GLN A 5 -13.08 -20.17 6.52
CA GLN A 5 -13.94 -20.70 5.45
C GLN A 5 -14.24 -19.64 4.36
N GLU A 6 -14.22 -18.36 4.70
CA GLU A 6 -14.43 -17.21 3.80
C GLU A 6 -13.15 -16.83 3.01
N GLY A 7 -11.96 -17.01 3.60
CA GLY A 7 -10.67 -16.75 2.93
C GLY A 7 -10.35 -17.74 1.79
N GLN A 8 -11.12 -18.81 1.66
CA GLN A 8 -11.03 -19.81 0.59
C GLN A 8 -11.86 -19.44 -0.64
N THR A 9 -12.86 -18.57 -0.51
CA THR A 9 -13.78 -18.18 -1.59
C THR A 9 -13.52 -16.79 -2.14
N GLU A 10 -12.84 -15.93 -1.38
CA GLU A 10 -12.63 -14.51 -1.70
C GLU A 10 -11.14 -14.19 -1.78
N VAL A 11 -10.71 -13.59 -2.90
CA VAL A 11 -9.30 -13.25 -3.16
C VAL A 11 -8.95 -11.94 -2.45
N HIS A 12 -8.75 -12.04 -1.14
CA HIS A 12 -8.23 -10.97 -0.29
C HIS A 12 -6.72 -10.86 -0.46
N LEU A 13 -6.30 -10.11 -1.48
CA LEU A 13 -4.88 -9.94 -1.79
C LEU A 13 -4.26 -8.89 -0.87
N ALA A 14 -3.14 -9.28 -0.29
CA ALA A 14 -2.32 -8.40 0.52
C ALA A 14 -0.87 -8.43 0.05
N LEU A 15 -0.27 -7.26 -0.10
CA LEU A 15 1.12 -7.08 -0.52
C LEU A 15 1.91 -6.53 0.66
N MET A 16 3.09 -7.09 0.87
CA MET A 16 4.05 -6.60 1.84
C MET A 16 4.95 -5.54 1.22
N LYS A 17 5.49 -4.64 2.04
CA LYS A 17 6.63 -3.84 1.59
C LYS A 17 7.84 -4.76 1.34
N GLN A 18 8.59 -4.49 0.27
CA GLN A 18 9.78 -5.26 -0.09
C GLN A 18 10.74 -5.39 1.11
N GLY A 19 11.09 -6.64 1.47
CA GLY A 19 12.01 -6.96 2.57
C GLY A 19 11.36 -7.10 3.95
N GLU A 20 10.05 -6.84 4.08
CA GLU A 20 9.32 -7.00 5.34
C GLU A 20 8.79 -8.43 5.51
N ALA A 21 8.71 -8.88 6.76
CA ALA A 21 8.14 -10.20 7.08
C ALA A 21 6.62 -10.20 6.89
N PRO A 22 6.01 -11.28 6.35
CA PRO A 22 4.57 -11.33 6.12
C PRO A 22 3.76 -11.14 7.42
N ILE A 23 2.83 -10.17 7.39
CA ILE A 23 1.88 -9.97 8.49
C ILE A 23 0.77 -11.02 8.38
N GLN A 24 0.59 -11.83 9.43
CA GLN A 24 -0.46 -12.84 9.49
C GLN A 24 -1.74 -12.24 10.07
N TRP A 25 -2.63 -11.74 9.21
CA TRP A 25 -3.92 -11.15 9.61
C TRP A 25 -5.11 -11.93 9.07
N ALA A 26 -5.72 -12.73 9.95
CA ALA A 26 -7.00 -13.41 9.75
C ALA A 26 -7.18 -14.01 8.33
N TRP A 27 -8.11 -13.46 7.54
CA TRP A 27 -8.52 -13.95 6.22
C TRP A 27 -7.75 -13.34 5.04
N TRP A 28 -6.72 -12.51 5.29
CA TRP A 28 -5.91 -11.91 4.22
C TRP A 28 -4.84 -12.89 3.73
N ASN A 29 -4.78 -13.06 2.41
CA ASN A 29 -3.79 -13.89 1.76
C ASN A 29 -2.64 -13.00 1.25
N ASN A 30 -1.50 -13.06 1.94
CA ASN A 30 -0.30 -12.37 1.46
C ASN A 30 0.16 -13.02 0.15
N THR A 31 0.22 -12.22 -0.90
CA THR A 31 0.83 -12.64 -2.15
C THR A 31 2.36 -12.64 -2.03
N PRO A 32 3.11 -13.47 -2.78
CA PRO A 32 4.56 -13.33 -2.91
C PRO A 32 4.99 -11.97 -3.50
N GLU A 33 4.11 -11.24 -4.20
CA GLU A 33 4.46 -9.91 -4.69
C GLU A 33 4.57 -8.88 -3.56
N CYS A 34 5.53 -7.96 -3.72
CA CYS A 34 5.74 -6.85 -2.80
C CYS A 34 5.49 -5.51 -3.51
N PHE A 35 5.29 -4.46 -2.72
CA PHE A 35 5.30 -3.08 -3.22
C PHE A 35 6.54 -2.35 -2.73
N ASP A 36 7.09 -1.49 -3.59
CA ASP A 36 8.24 -0.65 -3.25
C ASP A 36 7.81 0.75 -2.79
N GLU A 37 6.79 1.30 -3.45
CA GLU A 37 6.29 2.65 -3.17
C GLU A 37 5.07 2.59 -2.25
N PRO A 38 5.03 3.38 -1.16
CA PRO A 38 3.93 3.41 -0.21
C PRO A 38 2.72 4.20 -0.77
N ILE A 39 2.18 3.74 -1.90
CA ILE A 39 0.95 4.22 -2.54
C ILE A 39 0.17 3.03 -3.10
N ILE A 40 -1.15 3.05 -2.91
CA ILE A 40 -2.10 2.17 -3.60
C ILE A 40 -3.02 3.03 -4.45
N VAL A 41 -3.27 2.60 -5.69
CA VAL A 41 -4.14 3.31 -6.62
C VAL A 41 -5.19 2.35 -7.17
N VAL A 42 -6.44 2.82 -7.18
CA VAL A 42 -7.55 2.18 -7.87
C VAL A 42 -8.00 3.09 -9.00
N GLU A 43 -7.89 2.62 -10.23
CA GLU A 43 -8.38 3.32 -11.42
C GLU A 43 -9.83 2.95 -11.72
N SER A 44 -10.56 3.87 -12.34
CA SER A 44 -11.84 3.56 -12.96
C SER A 44 -11.65 2.56 -14.10
N ASN A 45 -12.67 1.75 -14.38
CA ASN A 45 -12.63 0.81 -15.52
C ASN A 45 -12.50 1.54 -16.87
N GLU A 46 -12.94 2.80 -16.91
CA GLU A 46 -12.84 3.71 -18.04
C GLU A 46 -11.43 4.33 -18.19
N GLY A 47 -10.55 4.15 -17.19
CA GLY A 47 -9.14 4.58 -17.24
C GLY A 47 -8.94 6.11 -17.17
N ASP A 48 -9.95 6.85 -16.72
CA ASP A 48 -9.97 8.32 -16.75
C ASP A 48 -10.08 8.97 -15.35
N ALA A 49 -10.26 8.16 -14.31
CA ALA A 49 -10.38 8.59 -12.93
C ALA A 49 -9.65 7.65 -11.99
N TYR A 50 -9.27 8.15 -10.82
CA TYR A 50 -8.63 7.36 -9.79
C TYR A 50 -9.05 7.79 -8.39
N ILE A 51 -8.89 6.85 -7.46
CA ILE A 51 -8.73 7.11 -6.04
C ILE A 51 -7.41 6.47 -5.58
N ALA A 52 -6.65 7.17 -4.75
CA ALA A 52 -5.38 6.67 -4.24
C ALA A 52 -5.15 7.05 -2.79
N LEU A 53 -4.44 6.19 -2.06
CA LEU A 53 -3.97 6.46 -0.71
C LEU A 53 -2.44 6.32 -0.72
N GLY A 54 -1.73 7.33 -0.23
CA GLY A 54 -0.28 7.32 -0.13
C GLY A 54 0.21 7.84 1.21
N PHE A 55 1.31 7.29 1.71
CA PHE A 55 1.97 7.71 2.95
C PHE A 55 3.47 7.87 2.73
N GLU A 56 4.16 8.64 3.58
CA GLU A 56 5.63 8.68 3.61
C GLU A 56 6.25 7.29 3.82
N ARG A 57 5.58 6.47 4.64
CA ARG A 57 5.98 5.12 5.00
C ARG A 57 4.73 4.25 5.11
N ALA A 58 4.75 3.09 4.46
CA ALA A 58 3.73 2.05 4.59
C ALA A 58 4.41 0.68 4.70
N VAL A 59 3.72 -0.28 5.31
CA VAL A 59 4.25 -1.65 5.52
C VAL A 59 3.38 -2.72 4.85
N TRP A 60 2.11 -2.39 4.60
CA TRP A 60 1.13 -3.36 4.14
C TRP A 60 0.07 -2.67 3.26
N ALA A 61 -0.24 -3.26 2.13
CA ALA A 61 -1.27 -2.82 1.21
C ALA A 61 -2.23 -3.98 0.96
N SER A 62 -3.53 -3.71 0.86
CA SER A 62 -4.49 -4.78 0.61
C SER A 62 -5.71 -4.27 -0.17
N SER A 63 -6.33 -5.15 -0.93
CA SER A 63 -7.55 -4.83 -1.68
C SER A 63 -8.47 -6.03 -1.73
N ASN A 64 -9.77 -5.77 -1.60
CA ASN A 64 -10.79 -6.75 -1.93
C ASN A 64 -10.94 -6.74 -3.45
N VAL A 65 -10.43 -7.77 -4.12
CA VAL A 65 -10.63 -7.95 -5.56
C VAL A 65 -11.74 -8.99 -5.72
N GLY A 66 -12.93 -8.56 -6.15
CA GLY A 66 -14.01 -9.46 -6.55
C GLY A 66 -15.25 -9.52 -5.65
N ASP A 67 -15.40 -8.67 -4.64
CA ASP A 67 -16.64 -8.54 -3.87
C ASP A 67 -17.45 -7.29 -4.24
N ASN A 68 -18.69 -7.19 -3.74
CA ASN A 68 -19.53 -5.98 -3.82
C ASN A 68 -19.05 -4.87 -2.85
N ARG A 69 -17.85 -4.97 -2.27
CA ARG A 69 -17.30 -4.06 -1.26
C ARG A 69 -15.90 -3.62 -1.71
N ALA A 70 -15.85 -2.67 -2.65
CA ALA A 70 -14.61 -2.10 -3.15
C ALA A 70 -13.84 -1.33 -2.06
N CYS A 71 -13.16 -2.06 -1.18
CA CYS A 71 -12.26 -1.56 -0.16
C CYS A 71 -10.83 -1.79 -0.61
N PHE A 72 -10.02 -0.75 -0.52
CA PHE A 72 -8.58 -0.81 -0.69
C PHE A 72 -7.94 -0.13 0.52
N HIS A 73 -6.82 -0.66 0.97
CA HIS A 73 -6.18 -0.25 2.20
C HIS A 73 -4.68 -0.09 1.98
N LEU A 74 -4.12 0.92 2.65
CA LEU A 74 -2.69 1.09 2.79
C LEU A 74 -2.42 1.46 4.25
N PHE A 75 -1.53 0.72 4.89
CA PHE A 75 -1.27 0.86 6.31
C PHE A 75 -0.01 1.68 6.52
N PRO A 76 -0.12 2.85 7.18
CA PRO A 76 1.04 3.66 7.49
C PRO A 76 1.99 2.89 8.42
N SER A 77 3.29 3.06 8.19
CA SER A 77 4.32 2.56 9.09
C SER A 77 4.86 3.68 9.96
N PHE A 78 4.88 3.44 11.27
CA PHE A 78 5.46 4.35 12.25
C PHE A 78 6.90 3.96 12.62
N GLY A 79 7.38 2.82 12.14
CA GLY A 79 8.61 2.18 12.60
C GLY A 79 8.48 1.65 14.03
N ARG A 80 9.62 1.33 14.65
CA ARG A 80 9.68 0.95 16.05
C ARG A 80 9.45 2.17 16.94
N ILE A 81 8.51 2.09 17.87
CA ILE A 81 8.22 3.13 18.86
C ILE A 81 8.63 2.60 20.24
N GLU A 82 9.57 3.27 20.88
CA GLU A 82 10.02 2.94 22.24
C GLU A 82 9.07 3.53 23.31
N PRO A 83 9.07 3.00 24.55
CA PRO A 83 8.34 3.61 25.64
C PRO A 83 8.66 5.11 25.79
N GLY A 84 7.63 5.94 25.94
CA GLY A 84 7.76 7.39 26.05
C GLY A 84 8.06 8.14 24.75
N HIS A 85 8.14 7.46 23.61
CA HIS A 85 8.37 8.10 22.31
C HIS A 85 7.10 8.15 21.46
N SER A 86 7.08 9.06 20.49
CA SER A 86 6.04 9.17 19.47
C SER A 86 6.66 9.27 18.08
N SER A 87 5.99 8.71 17.07
CA SER A 87 6.36 8.80 15.66
C SER A 87 5.17 9.32 14.88
N THR A 88 5.42 10.21 13.93
CA THR A 88 4.40 10.74 13.01
C THR A 88 4.77 10.32 11.59
N THR A 89 3.76 10.09 10.77
CA THR A 89 3.92 9.85 9.34
C THR A 89 2.81 10.59 8.61
N SER A 90 3.17 11.26 7.53
CA SER A 90 2.22 12.02 6.71
C SER A 90 1.66 11.14 5.59
N GLY A 91 0.48 11.49 5.12
CA GLY A 91 -0.13 10.84 3.97
C GLY A 91 -1.21 11.69 3.34
N ALA A 92 -1.70 11.24 2.20
CA ALA A 92 -2.71 11.93 1.42
C ALA A 92 -3.69 10.92 0.79
N LEU A 93 -4.97 11.31 0.79
CA LEU A 93 -6.00 10.70 -0.03
C LEU A 93 -6.14 11.54 -1.30
N TYR A 94 -5.99 10.90 -2.46
CA TYR A 94 -6.15 11.53 -3.76
C TYR A 94 -7.43 11.04 -4.41
N LEU A 95 -8.20 11.98 -4.97
CA LEU A 95 -9.37 11.72 -5.79
C LEU A 95 -9.30 12.64 -6.99
N GLY A 96 -9.38 12.11 -8.21
CA GLY A 96 -9.23 12.94 -9.40
C GLY A 96 -9.43 12.22 -10.72
N ARG A 97 -9.17 12.97 -11.79
CA ARG A 97 -9.10 12.47 -13.17
C ARG A 97 -7.66 12.18 -13.56
N GLY A 98 -7.45 11.20 -14.43
CA GLY A 98 -6.14 10.78 -14.92
C GLY A 98 -5.86 9.29 -14.66
N THR A 99 -4.59 8.93 -14.72
CA THR A 99 -4.11 7.54 -14.58
C THR A 99 -3.33 7.33 -13.28
N ALA A 100 -3.09 6.08 -12.92
CA ALA A 100 -2.28 5.64 -11.79
C ALA A 100 -0.86 6.21 -11.87
N ASP A 101 -0.27 6.25 -13.05
CA ASP A 101 1.04 6.88 -13.24
C ASP A 101 1.01 8.39 -12.95
N SER A 102 -0.07 9.09 -13.31
CA SER A 102 -0.19 10.53 -13.08
C SER A 102 -0.26 10.87 -11.58
N VAL A 103 -1.05 10.12 -10.81
CA VAL A 103 -1.15 10.31 -9.35
C VAL A 103 0.10 9.81 -8.64
N ARG A 104 0.73 8.72 -9.12
CA ARG A 104 2.03 8.25 -8.62
C ARG A 104 3.10 9.33 -8.75
N ARG A 105 3.22 9.97 -9.92
CA ARG A 105 4.19 11.07 -10.13
C ARG A 105 3.93 12.24 -9.20
N ARG A 106 2.66 12.63 -9.03
CA ARG A 106 2.28 13.68 -8.06
C ARG A 106 2.67 13.29 -6.63
N PHE A 107 2.36 12.07 -6.22
CA PHE A 107 2.73 11.55 -4.90
C PHE A 107 4.25 11.62 -4.66
N LEU A 108 5.06 11.19 -5.62
CA LEU A 108 6.53 11.25 -5.50
C LEU A 108 7.07 12.69 -5.44
N GLN A 109 6.37 13.66 -6.04
CA GLN A 109 6.70 15.09 -5.92
C GLN A 109 6.34 15.66 -4.55
N GLU A 110 5.19 15.27 -3.99
CA GLU A 110 4.72 15.71 -2.67
C GLU A 110 5.50 15.04 -1.52
N PHE A 111 5.96 13.81 -1.71
CA PHE A 111 6.67 13.00 -0.71
C PHE A 111 8.09 12.61 -1.18
N PRO A 112 9.02 13.58 -1.35
CA PRO A 112 10.35 13.33 -1.94
C PRO A 112 11.23 12.38 -1.13
N VAL A 113 10.95 12.23 0.18
CA VAL A 113 11.63 11.26 1.05
C VAL A 113 11.44 9.81 0.56
N VAL A 114 10.29 9.52 -0.03
CA VAL A 114 10.00 8.22 -0.66
C VAL A 114 10.96 8.00 -1.83
N SER A 115 11.10 8.96 -2.72
CA SER A 115 12.00 8.89 -3.88
C SER A 115 13.48 8.78 -3.50
N SER A 116 13.89 9.39 -2.38
CA SER A 116 15.28 9.36 -1.90
C SER A 116 15.69 8.00 -1.30
N SER A 117 14.74 7.28 -0.69
CA SER A 117 14.97 5.95 -0.12
C SER A 117 15.33 4.88 -1.17
N PHE A 118 15.05 5.15 -2.46
CA PHE A 118 15.41 4.27 -3.59
C PHE A 118 16.86 4.42 -4.06
N ARG A 119 17.57 5.47 -3.68
CA ARG A 119 18.97 5.68 -4.13
C ARG A 119 20.01 4.88 -3.32
N GLY A 120 19.60 4.19 -2.25
CA GLY A 120 20.50 3.45 -1.35
C GLY A 120 20.66 1.95 -1.63
N ALA A 121 19.93 1.36 -2.56
CA ALA A 121 19.91 -0.10 -2.77
C ALA A 121 20.77 -0.61 -3.94
N TRP A 122 21.67 0.22 -4.50
CA TRP A 122 22.65 -0.20 -5.49
C TRP A 122 24.07 0.08 -4.99
N LEU A 123 24.57 -0.80 -4.13
CA LEU A 123 26.02 -0.94 -3.92
C LEU A 123 26.39 -2.43 -3.96
N THR A 124 27.00 -2.78 -5.10
CA THR A 124 27.92 -3.90 -5.43
C THR A 124 27.54 -5.32 -5.03
#